data_AF-T0HX16-F1
#
_entry.id   AF-T0HX16-F1
#
_cell.length_a   1.000
_cell.length_b   1.000
_cell.length_c   1.000
_cell.angle_alpha   90.00
_cell.angle_beta   90.00
_cell.angle_gamma   90.00
#
_symmetry.space_group_name_H-M   'P 1'
#
loop_
_entity.id
_entity.type
_entity.pdbx_description
1 polymer ?
#
loop_
_entity_poly.entity_id
_entity_poly.type
_entity_poly.pdbx_seq_one_letter_code
_entity_poly.pdbx_strand_id
1 'polypeptide(L)'
;MIPSGPEFGEDIEYEDRQRSYTLLLASLPMLDGWKPTAEPQDLDTIAQNRIGAMELGEYEIGHSVEGWIGDPGRKLREYRFRFNNARKALIRDALVSLIDAIDADAPSGPWQGQTLSQGLAWIRKFGTRCGST
;
A
#
# COMPACT_ATOMS: atom_id res chain seq x y z
N MET A 1 3.46 -21.55 -8.19
CA MET A 1 2.05 -21.82 -7.79
C MET A 1 2.12 -22.60 -6.49
N ILE A 2 1.17 -22.49 -5.55
CA ILE A 2 1.14 -23.39 -4.39
C ILE A 2 0.32 -24.63 -4.80
N PRO A 3 0.83 -25.87 -4.65
CA PRO A 3 0.07 -27.08 -4.96
C PRO A 3 -1.23 -27.14 -4.14
N SER A 4 -2.28 -27.80 -4.66
CA SER A 4 -3.53 -28.03 -3.92
C SER A 4 -3.54 -29.32 -3.11
N GLY A 5 -2.54 -30.20 -3.28
CA GLY A 5 -2.39 -31.45 -2.56
C GLY A 5 -0.98 -31.64 -1.99
N PRO A 6 -0.69 -32.76 -1.32
CA PRO A 6 0.65 -33.08 -0.86
C PRO A 6 1.57 -33.32 -2.06
N GLU A 7 2.63 -32.55 -2.17
CA GLU A 7 3.63 -32.66 -3.23
C GLU A 7 5.01 -32.44 -2.62
N PHE A 8 5.90 -33.41 -2.79
CA PHE A 8 7.26 -33.40 -2.25
C PHE A 8 8.28 -33.11 -3.35
N GLY A 9 9.42 -32.59 -2.95
CA GLY A 9 10.59 -32.39 -3.79
C GLY A 9 10.87 -30.92 -4.10
N GLU A 10 11.86 -30.73 -4.98
CA GLU A 10 12.37 -29.43 -5.35
C GLU A 10 11.61 -28.86 -6.56
N ASP A 11 11.03 -27.68 -6.39
CA ASP A 11 10.56 -26.82 -7.47
C ASP A 11 11.38 -25.53 -7.44
N ILE A 12 12.34 -25.44 -8.37
CA ILE A 12 13.24 -24.28 -8.49
C ILE A 12 12.45 -22.97 -8.60
N GLU A 13 11.32 -22.97 -9.32
CA GLU A 13 10.49 -21.76 -9.41
C GLU A 13 9.81 -21.42 -8.10
N TYR A 14 9.42 -22.41 -7.31
CA TYR A 14 8.85 -22.18 -5.98
C TYR A 14 9.90 -21.61 -5.03
N GLU A 15 11.09 -22.21 -5.00
CA GLU A 15 12.20 -21.74 -4.17
C GLU A 15 12.62 -20.32 -4.52
N ASP A 16 12.75 -19.99 -5.80
CA ASP A 16 13.10 -18.64 -6.23
C ASP A 16 12.02 -17.62 -5.84
N ARG A 17 10.74 -18.02 -5.87
CA ARG A 17 9.65 -17.19 -5.35
C ARG A 17 9.73 -17.02 -3.84
N GLN A 18 10.11 -18.04 -3.07
CA GLN A 18 10.34 -17.93 -1.63
C GLN A 18 11.48 -16.95 -1.34
N ARG A 19 12.63 -17.11 -2.00
CA ARG A 19 13.78 -16.19 -1.87
C ARG A 19 13.39 -14.75 -2.20
N SER A 20 12.69 -14.57 -3.31
CA SER A 20 12.18 -13.26 -3.74
C SER A 20 11.20 -12.67 -2.73
N TYR A 21 10.33 -13.49 -2.15
CA TYR A 21 9.39 -13.07 -1.11
C TYR A 21 10.13 -12.59 0.15
N THR A 22 11.12 -13.34 0.64
CA THR A 22 11.91 -12.96 1.83
C THR A 22 12.64 -11.64 1.61
N LEU A 23 13.26 -11.45 0.44
CA LEU A 23 13.91 -10.18 0.09
C LEU A 23 12.91 -9.02 0.05
N LEU A 24 11.72 -9.25 -0.55
CA LEU A 24 10.65 -8.27 -0.57
C LEU A 24 10.22 -7.91 0.86
N LEU A 25 9.96 -8.90 1.71
CA LEU A 25 9.49 -8.72 3.08
C LEU A 25 10.48 -7.91 3.92
N ALA A 26 11.78 -8.18 3.77
CA ALA A 26 12.85 -7.45 4.44
C ALA A 26 12.91 -5.97 4.02
N SER A 27 12.58 -5.67 2.76
CA SER A 27 12.61 -4.31 2.21
C SER A 27 11.39 -3.45 2.58
N LEU A 28 10.32 -4.04 3.12
CA LEU A 28 9.08 -3.31 3.38
C LEU A 28 9.25 -2.33 4.56
N PRO A 29 8.89 -1.04 4.39
CA PRO A 29 8.82 -0.12 5.50
C PRO A 29 7.73 -0.54 6.49
N MET A 30 7.89 -0.14 7.75
CA MET A 30 6.87 -0.36 8.75
C MET A 30 5.76 0.68 8.59
N LEU A 31 4.51 0.25 8.65
CA LEU A 31 3.33 1.12 8.55
C LEU A 31 2.62 1.11 9.90
N ASP A 32 2.60 2.26 10.57
CA ASP A 32 1.96 2.42 11.88
C ASP A 32 2.37 1.34 12.89
N GLY A 33 3.68 1.05 12.96
CA GLY A 33 4.24 0.02 13.84
C GLY A 33 3.99 -1.42 13.39
N TRP A 34 3.41 -1.63 12.22
CA TRP A 34 3.05 -2.96 11.72
C TRP A 34 3.69 -3.26 10.36
N LYS A 35 4.15 -4.51 10.20
CA LYS A 35 4.52 -5.11 8.92
C LYS A 35 4.25 -6.62 8.94
N PRO A 36 4.00 -7.27 7.79
CA PRO A 36 3.90 -8.71 7.73
C PRO A 36 5.21 -9.39 8.14
N THR A 37 5.11 -10.53 8.79
CA THR A 37 6.25 -11.37 9.24
C THR A 37 6.10 -12.83 8.82
N ALA A 38 4.98 -13.21 8.21
CA ALA A 38 4.73 -14.57 7.75
C ALA A 38 5.50 -14.85 6.45
N GLU A 39 6.21 -15.97 6.42
CA GLU A 39 7.02 -16.43 5.29
C GLU A 39 6.43 -17.70 4.66
N PRO A 40 6.45 -17.84 3.33
CA PRO A 40 6.05 -19.07 2.66
C PRO A 40 6.98 -20.23 3.04
N GLN A 41 6.39 -21.40 3.22
CA GLN A 41 7.05 -22.60 3.72
C GLN A 41 7.48 -23.47 2.54
N ASP A 42 8.55 -24.25 2.67
CA ASP A 42 8.98 -25.17 1.62
C ASP A 42 7.92 -26.23 1.30
N LEU A 43 8.01 -26.82 0.10
CA LEU A 43 7.01 -27.77 -0.39
C LEU A 43 6.94 -29.03 0.47
N ASP A 44 8.07 -29.51 0.97
CA ASP A 44 8.13 -30.71 1.79
C ASP A 44 7.41 -30.50 3.13
N THR A 45 7.64 -29.36 3.78
CA THR A 45 6.93 -28.97 5.00
C THR A 45 5.44 -28.82 4.74
N ILE A 46 5.03 -28.23 3.61
CA ILE A 46 3.62 -28.12 3.21
C ILE A 46 3.00 -29.51 3.03
N ALA A 47 3.66 -30.40 2.31
CA ALA A 47 3.19 -31.75 2.04
C ALA A 47 3.07 -32.60 3.31
N GLN A 48 4.08 -32.53 4.18
CA GLN A 48 4.07 -33.25 5.47
C GLN A 48 2.91 -32.80 6.35
N ASN A 49 2.66 -31.50 6.47
CA ASN A 49 1.55 -30.98 7.26
C ASN A 49 0.19 -31.38 6.68
N ARG A 50 0.04 -31.38 5.35
CA ARG A 50 -1.19 -31.85 4.70
C ARG A 50 -1.44 -33.33 4.94
N ILE A 51 -0.41 -34.17 4.83
CA ILE A 51 -0.54 -35.61 5.12
C ILE A 51 -0.91 -35.82 6.58
N GLY A 52 -0.23 -35.16 7.52
CA GLY A 52 -0.57 -35.26 8.94
C GLY A 52 -2.00 -34.85 9.24
N ALA A 53 -2.51 -33.79 8.59
CA ALA A 53 -3.91 -33.39 8.71
C ALA A 53 -4.88 -34.43 8.13
N MET A 54 -4.55 -35.02 6.97
CA MET A 54 -5.36 -36.07 6.35
C MET A 54 -5.39 -37.35 7.20
N GLU A 55 -4.26 -37.73 7.80
CA GLU A 55 -4.15 -38.91 8.67
C GLU A 55 -4.97 -38.78 9.96
N LEU A 56 -5.04 -37.57 10.54
CA LEU A 56 -5.87 -37.31 11.71
C LEU A 56 -7.37 -37.29 11.37
N GLY A 57 -7.73 -37.03 10.11
CA GLY A 57 -9.12 -37.07 9.64
C GLY A 57 -10.01 -35.95 10.19
N GLU A 58 -9.43 -34.97 10.89
CA GLU A 58 -10.15 -33.84 11.48
C GLU A 58 -10.14 -32.64 10.54
N TYR A 59 -11.34 -32.19 10.14
CA TYR A 59 -11.50 -31.06 9.22
C TYR A 59 -10.82 -29.77 9.69
N GLU A 60 -10.91 -29.46 10.99
CA GLU A 60 -10.32 -28.25 11.57
C GLU A 60 -8.80 -28.21 11.42
N ILE A 61 -8.14 -29.38 11.49
CA ILE A 61 -6.69 -29.49 11.30
C ILE A 61 -6.34 -29.21 9.84
N GLY A 62 -7.07 -29.81 8.90
CA GLY A 62 -6.89 -29.52 7.47
C GLY A 62 -7.12 -28.05 7.13
N HIS A 63 -8.19 -27.45 7.68
CA HIS A 63 -8.49 -26.03 7.48
C HIS A 63 -7.40 -25.11 8.07
N SER A 64 -6.88 -25.45 9.25
CA SER A 64 -5.78 -24.73 9.89
C SER A 64 -4.51 -24.77 9.04
N VAL A 65 -4.15 -25.94 8.48
CA VAL A 65 -3.00 -26.10 7.60
C VAL A 65 -3.14 -25.24 6.34
N GLU A 66 -4.27 -25.30 5.64
CA GLU A 66 -4.49 -24.43 4.46
C GLU A 66 -4.52 -22.94 4.81
N GLY A 67 -5.08 -22.61 5.98
CA GLY A 67 -5.06 -21.26 6.52
C GLY A 67 -3.65 -20.72 6.75
N TRP A 68 -2.77 -21.56 7.29
CA TRP A 68 -1.35 -21.28 7.52
C TRP A 68 -0.57 -21.17 6.21
N ILE A 69 -0.74 -22.09 5.27
CA ILE A 69 -0.13 -22.05 3.93
C ILE A 69 -0.48 -20.73 3.21
N GLY A 70 -1.74 -20.29 3.32
CA GLY A 70 -2.22 -19.06 2.69
C GLY A 70 -1.87 -17.77 3.42
N ASP A 71 -1.35 -17.84 4.66
CA ASP A 71 -1.15 -16.66 5.52
C ASP A 71 -0.17 -15.62 4.96
N PRO A 72 1.02 -16.01 4.44
CA PRO A 72 1.97 -15.04 3.86
C PRO A 72 1.32 -14.18 2.77
N GLY A 73 0.62 -14.83 1.82
CA GLY A 73 -0.06 -14.14 0.74
C GLY A 73 -1.19 -13.22 1.23
N ARG A 74 -1.95 -13.64 2.24
CA ARG A 74 -3.01 -12.83 2.86
C ARG A 74 -2.43 -11.60 3.56
N LYS A 75 -1.39 -11.75 4.37
CA LYS A 75 -0.75 -10.62 5.07
C LYS A 75 -0.07 -9.66 4.12
N LEU A 76 0.51 -10.13 3.02
CA LEU A 76 1.08 -9.26 1.99
C LEU A 76 -0.01 -8.45 1.25
N ARG A 77 -1.18 -9.02 0.97
CA ARG A 77 -2.32 -8.28 0.41
C ARG A 77 -2.82 -7.19 1.37
N GLU A 78 -2.94 -7.52 2.65
CA GLU A 78 -3.31 -6.54 3.69
C GLU A 78 -2.28 -5.39 3.76
N TYR A 79 -1.00 -5.72 3.72
CA TYR A 79 0.05 -4.71 3.68
C TYR A 79 -0.09 -3.79 2.45
N ARG A 80 -0.30 -4.35 1.25
CA ARG A 80 -0.51 -3.55 0.03
C ARG A 80 -1.71 -2.62 0.15
N PHE A 81 -2.80 -3.08 0.78
CA PHE A 81 -3.97 -2.25 1.03
C PHE A 81 -3.63 -1.07 1.95
N ARG A 82 -3.03 -1.33 3.11
CA ARG A 82 -2.61 -0.28 4.06
C ARG A 82 -1.64 0.72 3.43
N PHE A 83 -0.62 0.22 2.74
CA PHE A 83 0.37 1.05 2.07
C PHE A 83 -0.25 1.99 1.04
N ASN A 84 -1.19 1.48 0.24
CA ASN A 84 -1.89 2.30 -0.76
C ASN A 84 -2.75 3.38 -0.11
N ASN A 85 -3.40 3.08 1.02
CA ASN A 85 -4.19 4.08 1.75
C ASN A 85 -3.29 5.14 2.39
N ALA A 86 -2.18 4.74 3.02
CA ALA A 86 -1.19 5.66 3.57
C ALA A 86 -0.62 6.60 2.48
N ARG A 87 -0.28 6.05 1.32
CA ARG A 87 0.17 6.86 0.17
C ARG A 87 -0.88 7.87 -0.27
N LYS A 88 -2.15 7.47 -0.36
CA LYS A 88 -3.25 8.38 -0.76
C LYS A 88 -3.45 9.50 0.26
N ALA A 89 -3.37 9.20 1.55
CA ALA A 89 -3.45 10.19 2.62
C ALA A 89 -2.31 11.21 2.49
N LEU A 90 -1.07 10.74 2.36
CA LEU A 90 0.11 11.61 2.19
C LEU A 90 0.00 12.53 0.98
N ILE A 91 -0.47 12.01 -0.17
CA ILE A 91 -0.69 12.83 -1.37
C ILE A 91 -1.78 13.89 -1.12
N ARG A 92 -2.88 13.51 -0.46
CA ARG A 92 -3.95 14.45 -0.13
C ARG A 92 -3.43 15.56 0.78
N ASP A 93 -2.70 15.22 1.84
CA ASP A 93 -2.19 16.19 2.80
C ASP A 93 -1.22 17.17 2.14
N ALA A 94 -0.36 16.67 1.24
CA ALA A 94 0.53 17.52 0.44
C ALA A 94 -0.24 18.47 -0.49
N LEU A 95 -1.30 17.99 -1.14
CA LEU A 95 -2.13 18.82 -2.01
C LEU A 95 -2.89 19.90 -1.23
N VAL A 96 -3.47 19.55 -0.08
CA VAL A 96 -4.15 20.52 0.80
C VAL A 96 -3.16 21.58 1.27
N SER A 97 -1.99 21.17 1.76
CA SER A 97 -0.95 22.10 2.21
C SER A 97 -0.51 23.07 1.11
N LEU A 98 -0.44 22.59 -0.14
CA LEU A 98 -0.11 23.44 -1.29
C LEU A 98 -1.23 24.44 -1.60
N ILE A 99 -2.49 24.01 -1.53
CA ILE A 99 -3.65 24.91 -1.74
C ILE A 99 -3.66 25.99 -0.66
N ASP A 100 -3.50 25.62 0.61
CA ASP A 100 -3.47 26.57 1.72
C ASP A 100 -2.33 27.59 1.57
N ALA A 101 -1.17 27.16 1.09
CA ALA A 101 -0.05 28.06 0.81
C ALA A 101 -0.36 29.06 -0.32
N ILE A 102 -1.05 28.60 -1.37
CA ILE A 102 -1.51 29.48 -2.47
C ILE A 102 -2.56 30.46 -1.97
N ASP A 103 -3.55 29.99 -1.19
CA ASP A 103 -4.61 30.84 -0.65
C ASP A 103 -4.07 31.87 0.36
N ALA A 104 -3.01 31.53 1.10
CA ALA A 104 -2.33 32.47 1.99
C ALA A 104 -1.51 33.54 1.26
N ASP A 105 -0.91 33.20 0.11
CA ASP A 105 -0.18 34.14 -0.76
C ASP A 105 -1.13 34.98 -1.63
N ALA A 106 -2.34 34.48 -1.88
CA ALA A 106 -3.36 35.23 -2.58
C ALA A 106 -3.72 36.50 -1.78
N PRO A 107 -3.65 37.70 -2.38
CA PRO A 107 -3.92 38.93 -1.66
C PRO A 107 -5.33 38.91 -1.09
N SER A 108 -5.45 39.09 0.23
CA SER A 108 -6.70 39.15 1.02
C SER A 108 -7.56 40.39 0.72
N GLY A 109 -7.52 40.86 -0.53
CA GLY A 109 -8.25 42.02 -1.03
C GLY A 109 -9.71 41.70 -1.36
N PRO A 110 -10.49 42.72 -1.77
CA PRO A 110 -11.96 42.70 -1.90
C PRO A 110 -12.50 41.81 -3.05
N TRP A 111 -11.76 40.78 -3.46
CA TRP A 111 -11.98 39.91 -4.61
C TRP A 111 -12.86 38.69 -4.31
N GLN A 112 -13.19 38.41 -3.04
CA GLN A 112 -14.11 37.33 -2.68
C GLN A 112 -15.51 37.62 -3.23
N GLY A 113 -15.92 36.84 -4.24
CA GLY A 113 -17.25 36.92 -4.86
C GLY A 113 -17.32 37.57 -6.24
N GLN A 114 -16.19 37.90 -6.86
CA GLN A 114 -16.16 38.48 -8.21
C GLN A 114 -15.78 37.46 -9.29
N THR A 115 -16.37 37.59 -10.48
CA THR A 115 -16.05 36.72 -11.63
C THR A 115 -14.66 37.03 -12.20
N LEU A 116 -14.03 36.07 -12.89
CA LEU A 116 -12.70 36.24 -13.52
C LEU A 116 -12.59 37.51 -14.38
N SER A 117 -13.69 37.95 -15.01
CA SER A 117 -13.72 39.18 -15.79
C SER A 117 -13.59 40.46 -14.95
N GLN A 118 -14.13 40.47 -13.74
CA GLN A 118 -14.07 41.61 -12.81
C GLN A 118 -12.68 41.74 -12.18
N GLY A 119 -12.03 40.61 -11.84
CA GLY A 119 -10.64 40.58 -11.39
C GLY A 119 -9.65 41.09 -12.45
N LEU A 120 -9.78 40.62 -13.69
CA LEU A 120 -8.96 41.10 -14.82
C LEU A 120 -9.18 42.58 -15.14
N ALA A 121 -10.41 43.09 -14.98
CA ALA A 121 -10.72 44.50 -15.19
C ALA A 121 -10.03 45.42 -14.16
N TRP A 122 -9.90 44.98 -12.90
CA TRP A 122 -9.19 45.78 -11.89
C TRP A 122 -7.68 45.71 -12.03
N ILE A 123 -7.10 44.55 -12.34
CA ILE A 123 -5.66 44.44 -12.64
C ILE A 123 -5.29 45.38 -13.79
N ARG A 124 -6.12 45.48 -14.83
CA ARG A 124 -5.95 46.48 -15.89
C ARG A 124 -6.06 47.93 -15.42
N LYS A 125 -6.89 48.20 -14.41
CA LYS A 125 -7.19 49.55 -13.92
C LYS A 125 -6.16 50.05 -12.89
N PHE A 126 -5.53 49.16 -12.13
CA PHE A 126 -4.65 49.52 -11.01
C PHE A 126 -3.29 48.81 -10.98
N GLY A 127 -3.10 47.70 -11.71
CA GLY A 127 -1.88 46.90 -11.71
C GLY A 127 -0.65 47.55 -12.35
N THR A 128 -0.79 48.71 -13.00
CA THR A 128 0.34 49.44 -13.61
C THR A 128 1.06 50.41 -12.66
N ARG A 129 0.71 50.48 -11.36
CA ARG A 129 1.38 51.37 -10.39
C ARG A 129 2.49 50.75 -9.54
N CYS A 130 2.75 49.44 -9.64
CA CYS A 130 3.98 48.85 -9.08
C CYS A 130 5.07 48.82 -10.15
N GLY A 131 5.67 49.98 -10.42
CA GLY A 131 6.71 50.11 -11.44
C GLY A 131 7.37 51.49 -11.46
N SER A 132 7.63 52.09 -10.30
CA SER A 132 8.62 53.16 -10.13
C SER A 132 8.78 53.56 -8.66
N THR A 133 9.69 52.91 -7.93
CA THR A 133 10.81 53.49 -7.17
C THR A 133 11.48 52.43 -6.32
#